data_AF-A0AB73C3K1-F1
#
_entry.id   AF-A0AB73C3K1-F1
#
_cell.length_a   1.000
_cell.length_b   1.000
_cell.length_c   1.000
_cell.angle_alpha   90.00
_cell.angle_beta   90.00
_cell.angle_gamma   90.00
#
_symmetry.space_group_name_H-M   'P 1'
#
loop_
_entity.id
_entity.type
_entity.pdbx_description
1 polymer ?
#
loop_
_entity_poly.entity_id
_entity_poly.type
_entity_poly.pdbx_seq_one_letter_code
_entity_poly.pdbx_strand_id
1 'polypeptide(L)'
;MLVKNAKIIMGTEEIIGDILIQDGKFAKVGRNLSEHSEEEILDAKGHYVLPGIIDVHTHMRTPGFTHKEDVSSGSKAAIRGGVTSFFDMPNTNPATVTKKALEEKRKIYEGNSYADYAFYFGGTRFDNHAEVQKAAKETVATKIFLNVSTGDMLIEDDRILENIFRASNRVAVHAEEDMVAKAIQLARKTKKPLYLCHISLEKELEYIREAKEMGVEVYGEVTPHHLFLNEEDREQTEETKLFLRTKPELKTKKDNEALWKALQYGILDTIGTDHAPHLLEEKKAKLTFGMPSVEHSLEMMWKGVQEGKITVSRLQEVMCENPAKIFGLKKKGKIAVGYDADFVIVDETDHSEIQQEEIISKTAWSPYIKQKRGCKVLTTVLRGEIMYQEGKFGEKRGREILKYD
;
A
#
# COMPACT_ATOMS: atom_id res chain seq x y z
N MET A 1 21.99 -16.14 2.52
CA MET A 1 21.53 -16.16 1.12
C MET A 1 22.32 -15.12 0.34
N LEU A 2 22.78 -15.46 -0.87
CA LEU A 2 23.48 -14.54 -1.76
C LEU A 2 22.66 -14.34 -3.04
N VAL A 3 22.23 -13.10 -3.30
CA VAL A 3 21.64 -12.71 -4.59
C VAL A 3 22.74 -12.18 -5.50
N LYS A 4 22.87 -12.71 -6.72
CA LYS A 4 23.94 -12.35 -7.66
C LYS A 4 23.42 -11.62 -8.88
N ASN A 5 24.29 -10.81 -9.49
CA ASN A 5 24.07 -10.18 -10.81
C ASN A 5 22.78 -9.33 -10.92
N ALA A 6 22.29 -8.83 -9.79
CA ALA A 6 21.07 -8.03 -9.70
C ALA A 6 21.27 -6.65 -10.32
N LYS A 7 20.28 -6.15 -11.06
CA LYS A 7 20.13 -4.71 -11.31
C LYS A 7 19.54 -4.06 -10.06
N ILE A 8 20.28 -3.14 -9.43
CA ILE A 8 19.91 -2.51 -8.16
C ILE A 8 19.90 -1.00 -8.36
N ILE A 9 18.86 -0.34 -7.86
CA ILE A 9 18.79 1.13 -7.83
C ILE A 9 19.33 1.65 -6.51
N MET A 10 20.46 2.36 -6.57
CA MET A 10 21.12 3.00 -5.44
C MET A 10 21.02 4.51 -5.60
N GLY A 11 20.03 5.12 -4.96
CA GLY A 11 19.67 6.52 -5.25
C GLY A 11 19.16 6.63 -6.68
N THR A 12 19.78 7.48 -7.50
CA THR A 12 19.41 7.62 -8.92
C THR A 12 20.23 6.75 -9.88
N GLU A 13 21.19 5.97 -9.38
CA GLU A 13 22.08 5.15 -10.20
C GLU A 13 21.60 3.70 -10.23
N GLU A 14 21.64 3.10 -11.42
CA GLU A 14 21.51 1.65 -11.59
C GLU A 14 22.90 1.01 -11.55
N ILE A 15 23.04 -0.03 -10.73
CA ILE A 15 24.25 -0.84 -10.67
C ILE A 15 23.93 -2.31 -10.92
N ILE A 16 24.88 -3.03 -11.50
CA ILE A 16 24.89 -4.50 -11.45
C ILE A 16 25.77 -4.94 -10.28
N GLY A 17 25.20 -5.74 -9.39
CA GLY A 17 25.87 -6.18 -8.17
C GLY A 17 25.26 -7.40 -7.49
N ASP A 18 25.82 -7.73 -6.34
CA ASP A 18 25.42 -8.83 -5.47
C ASP A 18 24.91 -8.28 -4.13
N ILE A 19 24.01 -9.02 -3.49
CA ILE A 19 23.43 -8.71 -2.18
C ILE A 19 23.61 -9.93 -1.26
N LEU A 20 24.37 -9.75 -0.18
CA LEU A 20 24.54 -10.76 0.86
C LEU A 20 23.50 -10.56 1.96
N ILE A 21 22.82 -11.63 2.33
CA ILE A 21 21.77 -11.66 3.35
C ILE A 21 22.17 -12.62 4.47
N GLN A 22 22.25 -12.10 5.69
CA GLN A 22 22.58 -12.87 6.89
C GLN A 22 21.61 -12.50 8.01
N ASP A 23 21.14 -13.50 8.76
CA ASP A 23 20.22 -13.33 9.89
C ASP A 23 18.97 -12.49 9.55
N GLY A 24 18.43 -12.69 8.34
CA GLY A 24 17.26 -11.97 7.84
C GLY A 24 17.50 -10.49 7.52
N LYS A 25 18.76 -10.07 7.36
CA LYS A 25 19.16 -8.67 7.10
C LYS A 25 20.08 -8.56 5.90
N PHE A 26 20.06 -7.40 5.25
CA PHE A 26 21.10 -7.06 4.29
C PHE A 26 22.42 -6.89 5.03
N ALA A 27 23.39 -7.76 4.76
CA ALA A 27 24.71 -7.73 5.38
C ALA A 27 25.70 -6.92 4.53
N LYS A 28 25.63 -7.05 3.20
CA LYS A 28 26.52 -6.35 2.26
C LYS A 28 25.85 -6.19 0.91
N VAL A 29 26.12 -5.08 0.24
CA VAL A 29 25.70 -4.79 -1.14
C VAL A 29 26.94 -4.33 -1.89
N GLY A 30 27.23 -4.92 -3.04
CA GLY A 30 28.47 -4.62 -3.75
C GLY A 30 28.67 -5.46 -5.00
N ARG A 31 29.92 -5.73 -5.37
CA ARG A 31 30.28 -6.60 -6.50
C ARG A 31 31.14 -7.75 -6.02
N ASN A 32 31.04 -8.90 -6.69
CA ASN A 32 31.89 -10.07 -6.48
C ASN A 32 31.88 -10.58 -5.03
N LEU A 33 30.70 -10.74 -4.43
CA LEU A 33 30.56 -11.20 -3.04
C LEU A 33 30.71 -12.72 -2.86
N SER A 34 31.21 -13.43 -3.89
CA SER A 34 31.32 -14.89 -3.95
C SER A 34 32.28 -15.55 -2.95
N GLU A 35 33.14 -14.79 -2.28
CA GLU A 35 34.09 -15.32 -1.28
C GLU A 35 33.42 -15.73 0.06
N HIS A 36 32.11 -15.49 0.21
CA HIS A 36 31.33 -15.78 1.42
C HIS A 36 30.55 -17.12 1.36
N SER A 37 31.07 -18.15 0.67
CA SER A 37 30.28 -19.30 0.19
C SER A 37 30.10 -20.49 1.15
N GLU A 38 28.90 -20.61 1.75
CA GLU A 38 28.13 -21.88 1.96
C GLU A 38 26.59 -21.62 1.86
N GLU A 39 26.16 -20.50 1.28
CA GLU A 39 24.78 -20.03 1.37
C GLU A 39 23.95 -20.33 0.10
N GLU A 40 22.61 -20.40 0.24
CA GLU A 40 21.65 -20.44 -0.88
C GLU A 40 21.90 -19.28 -1.86
N ILE A 41 22.01 -19.59 -3.16
CA ILE A 41 22.32 -18.63 -4.23
C ILE A 41 21.08 -18.38 -5.09
N LEU A 42 20.70 -17.11 -5.23
CA LEU A 42 19.70 -16.62 -6.17
C LEU A 42 20.37 -15.83 -7.29
N ASP A 43 20.30 -16.30 -8.54
CA ASP A 43 20.81 -15.54 -9.69
C ASP A 43 19.73 -14.58 -10.21
N ALA A 44 19.96 -13.28 -10.08
CA ALA A 44 19.08 -12.22 -10.53
C ALA A 44 19.59 -11.57 -11.84
N LYS A 45 20.43 -12.27 -12.62
CA LYS A 45 20.99 -11.76 -13.87
C LYS A 45 19.91 -11.23 -14.81
N GLY A 46 20.01 -9.94 -15.14
CA GLY A 46 19.07 -9.27 -16.05
C GLY A 46 17.80 -8.76 -15.38
N HIS A 47 17.57 -9.12 -14.12
CA HIS A 47 16.37 -8.79 -13.34
C HIS A 47 16.68 -7.67 -12.33
N TYR A 48 15.65 -6.89 -12.00
CA TYR A 48 15.75 -5.87 -10.96
C TYR A 48 15.50 -6.46 -9.60
N VAL A 49 16.25 -5.96 -8.61
CA VAL A 49 16.00 -6.20 -7.20
C VAL A 49 15.64 -4.87 -6.53
N LEU A 50 14.41 -4.78 -6.06
CA LEU A 50 13.88 -3.60 -5.35
C LEU A 50 13.72 -3.92 -3.87
N PRO A 51 13.78 -2.92 -2.96
CA PRO A 51 13.28 -3.10 -1.61
C PRO A 51 11.83 -3.61 -1.65
N GLY A 52 11.47 -4.46 -0.69
CA GLY A 52 10.14 -5.04 -0.64
C GLY A 52 9.06 -3.95 -0.57
N ILE A 53 8.02 -4.10 -1.39
CA ILE A 53 6.98 -3.08 -1.51
C ILE A 53 6.21 -2.96 -0.18
N ILE A 54 5.87 -1.74 0.19
CA ILE A 54 5.08 -1.40 1.38
C ILE A 54 3.74 -0.81 0.94
N ASP A 55 2.68 -1.59 1.05
CA ASP A 55 1.34 -1.12 0.74
C ASP A 55 0.68 -0.46 1.94
N VAL A 56 0.58 0.86 1.88
CA VAL A 56 0.10 1.70 2.99
C VAL A 56 -1.42 1.71 3.15
N HIS A 57 -2.18 1.03 2.29
CA HIS A 57 -3.65 1.08 2.30
C HIS A 57 -4.28 -0.21 1.79
N THR A 58 -4.71 -1.07 2.72
CA THR A 58 -5.41 -2.32 2.39
C THR A 58 -6.63 -2.55 3.28
N HIS A 59 -7.56 -3.37 2.79
CA HIS A 59 -8.73 -3.86 3.50
C HIS A 59 -8.78 -5.39 3.38
N MET A 60 -8.11 -6.09 4.29
CA MET A 60 -8.03 -7.57 4.35
C MET A 60 -9.32 -8.23 4.85
N ARG A 61 -10.36 -7.42 5.13
CA ARG A 61 -11.72 -7.87 5.51
C ARG A 61 -11.77 -8.74 6.78
N THR A 62 -10.70 -8.70 7.58
CA THR A 62 -10.53 -9.48 8.81
C THR A 62 -10.51 -8.57 10.04
N PRO A 63 -11.39 -8.76 11.03
CA PRO A 63 -12.43 -9.78 11.15
C PRO A 63 -13.75 -9.46 10.41
N GLY A 64 -14.61 -10.47 10.30
CA GLY A 64 -16.04 -10.32 10.07
C GLY A 64 -16.53 -10.27 8.63
N PHE A 65 -15.64 -10.10 7.65
CA PHE A 65 -15.99 -10.10 6.22
C PHE A 65 -15.14 -11.10 5.43
N THR A 66 -14.72 -12.18 6.08
CA THR A 66 -13.72 -13.14 5.59
C THR A 66 -14.16 -13.97 4.37
N HIS A 67 -15.44 -13.94 4.02
CA HIS A 67 -15.94 -14.52 2.77
C HIS A 67 -15.50 -13.74 1.53
N LYS A 68 -15.11 -12.47 1.68
CA LYS A 68 -14.56 -11.64 0.61
C LYS A 68 -13.06 -11.89 0.47
N GLU A 69 -12.32 -11.69 1.55
CA GLU A 69 -10.87 -11.85 1.65
C GLU A 69 -10.57 -12.10 3.12
N ASP A 70 -9.47 -12.77 3.46
CA ASP A 70 -8.99 -12.81 4.83
C ASP A 70 -7.50 -12.48 4.90
N VAL A 71 -6.95 -12.28 6.09
CA VAL A 71 -5.51 -11.96 6.25
C VAL A 71 -4.61 -12.98 5.55
N SER A 72 -4.99 -14.27 5.54
CA SER A 72 -4.19 -15.31 4.92
C SER A 72 -4.20 -15.19 3.41
N SER A 73 -5.38 -15.07 2.78
CA SER A 73 -5.48 -14.95 1.32
C SER A 73 -4.99 -13.60 0.80
N GLY A 74 -5.34 -12.50 1.48
CA GLY A 74 -4.92 -11.15 1.10
C GLY A 74 -3.40 -10.92 1.24
N SER A 75 -2.78 -11.39 2.33
CA SER A 75 -1.32 -11.31 2.47
C SER A 75 -0.56 -12.24 1.51
N LYS A 76 -1.16 -13.37 1.12
CA LYS A 76 -0.62 -14.24 0.08
C LYS A 76 -0.64 -13.56 -1.29
N ALA A 77 -1.74 -12.88 -1.63
CA ALA A 77 -1.85 -12.05 -2.83
C ALA A 77 -0.83 -10.89 -2.81
N ALA A 78 -0.64 -10.26 -1.64
CA ALA A 78 0.36 -9.22 -1.44
C ALA A 78 1.78 -9.73 -1.74
N ILE A 79 2.16 -10.89 -1.18
CA ILE A 79 3.45 -11.52 -1.41
C ILE A 79 3.66 -11.87 -2.90
N ARG A 80 2.65 -12.38 -3.61
CA ARG A 80 2.75 -12.61 -5.07
C ARG A 80 3.02 -11.30 -5.83
N GLY A 81 2.45 -10.19 -5.37
CA GLY A 81 2.66 -8.86 -5.95
C GLY A 81 3.95 -8.15 -5.53
N GLY A 82 4.86 -8.80 -4.80
CA GLY A 82 6.09 -8.18 -4.30
C GLY A 82 5.91 -7.33 -3.03
N VAL A 83 4.71 -7.32 -2.44
CA VAL A 83 4.38 -6.58 -1.22
C VAL A 83 4.79 -7.40 0.00
N THR A 84 5.78 -6.88 0.73
CA THR A 84 6.36 -7.52 1.92
C THR A 84 5.80 -6.95 3.22
N SER A 85 5.20 -5.77 3.16
CA SER A 85 4.55 -5.12 4.30
C SER A 85 3.26 -4.44 3.85
N PHE A 86 2.19 -4.53 4.64
CA PHE A 86 0.94 -3.83 4.32
C PHE A 86 0.26 -3.23 5.56
N PHE A 87 -0.56 -2.19 5.38
CA PHE A 87 -1.35 -1.61 6.47
C PHE A 87 -2.84 -1.90 6.29
N ASP A 88 -3.46 -2.49 7.29
CA ASP A 88 -4.87 -2.86 7.25
C ASP A 88 -5.78 -1.83 7.94
N MET A 89 -6.83 -1.44 7.23
CA MET A 89 -7.78 -0.40 7.63
C MET A 89 -8.77 -0.88 8.71
N PRO A 90 -9.39 0.05 9.48
CA PRO A 90 -10.15 -0.32 10.68
C PRO A 90 -11.62 -0.70 10.40
N ASN A 91 -12.10 -0.56 9.16
CA ASN A 91 -13.50 -0.77 8.74
C ASN A 91 -13.86 -2.25 8.55
N THR A 92 -13.60 -3.04 9.59
CA THR A 92 -13.89 -4.47 9.71
C THR A 92 -15.12 -4.67 10.61
N ASN A 93 -15.48 -5.93 10.93
CA ASN A 93 -16.59 -6.21 11.84
C ASN A 93 -16.14 -7.19 12.95
N PRO A 94 -15.99 -6.73 14.21
CA PRO A 94 -16.16 -5.34 14.67
C PRO A 94 -15.10 -4.40 14.08
N ALA A 95 -15.43 -3.11 13.99
CA ALA A 95 -14.48 -2.09 13.54
C ALA A 95 -13.36 -1.90 14.58
N THR A 96 -12.14 -1.60 14.12
CA THR A 96 -10.95 -1.40 14.97
C THR A 96 -10.94 0.01 15.58
N VAL A 97 -11.94 0.31 16.41
CA VAL A 97 -12.22 1.64 17.01
C VAL A 97 -12.14 1.65 18.54
N THR A 98 -11.84 0.49 19.14
CA THR A 98 -11.57 0.32 20.58
C THR A 98 -10.28 -0.48 20.75
N LYS A 99 -9.61 -0.30 21.91
CA LYS A 99 -8.40 -1.03 22.24
C LYS A 99 -8.62 -2.54 22.25
N LYS A 100 -9.77 -2.98 22.75
CA LYS A 100 -10.22 -4.37 22.74
C LYS A 100 -10.30 -4.92 21.31
N ALA A 101 -10.95 -4.20 20.39
CA ALA A 101 -11.06 -4.64 18.99
C ALA A 101 -9.69 -4.73 18.28
N LEU A 102 -8.76 -3.83 18.60
CA LEU A 102 -7.38 -3.92 18.10
C LEU A 102 -6.66 -5.17 18.61
N GLU A 103 -6.77 -5.49 19.90
CA GLU A 103 -6.18 -6.69 20.49
C GLU A 103 -6.79 -7.99 19.95
N GLU A 104 -8.11 -8.01 19.73
CA GLU A 104 -8.80 -9.14 19.11
C GLU A 104 -8.33 -9.34 17.66
N LYS A 105 -8.19 -8.26 16.89
CA LYS A 105 -7.66 -8.31 15.52
C LYS A 105 -6.22 -8.83 15.48
N ARG A 106 -5.35 -8.38 16.39
CA ARG A 106 -3.96 -8.87 16.53
C ARG A 106 -3.89 -10.38 16.72
N LYS A 107 -4.72 -10.93 17.62
CA LYS A 107 -4.79 -12.38 17.87
C LYS A 107 -5.18 -13.18 16.62
N ILE A 108 -6.02 -12.61 15.75
CA ILE A 108 -6.39 -13.26 14.49
C ILE A 108 -5.24 -13.23 13.49
N TYR A 109 -4.47 -12.13 13.45
CA TYR A 109 -3.35 -11.97 12.51
C TYR A 109 -2.11 -12.77 12.90
N GLU A 110 -1.90 -13.02 14.19
CA GLU A 110 -0.78 -13.81 14.70
C GLU A 110 -0.73 -15.19 14.05
N GLY A 111 0.38 -15.49 13.36
CA GLY A 111 0.58 -16.75 12.62
C GLY A 111 -0.25 -16.91 11.34
N ASN A 112 -1.08 -15.93 10.96
CA ASN A 112 -2.00 -16.04 9.82
C ASN A 112 -1.62 -15.22 8.58
N SER A 113 -0.57 -14.39 8.66
CA SER A 113 -0.11 -13.55 7.54
C SER A 113 1.16 -14.10 6.87
N TYR A 114 1.26 -13.96 5.55
CA TYR A 114 2.48 -14.23 4.79
C TYR A 114 3.44 -13.03 4.77
N ALA A 115 2.91 -11.80 4.83
CA ALA A 115 3.68 -10.54 4.84
C ALA A 115 3.65 -9.88 6.22
N ASP A 116 4.63 -9.03 6.53
CA ASP A 116 4.56 -8.18 7.72
C ASP A 116 3.40 -7.19 7.60
N TYR A 117 2.86 -6.71 8.71
CA TYR A 117 1.65 -5.89 8.69
C TYR A 117 1.62 -4.83 9.80
N ALA A 118 0.82 -3.79 9.60
CA ALA A 118 0.48 -2.87 10.67
C ALA A 118 -1.00 -2.45 10.57
N PHE A 119 -1.52 -1.84 11.63
CA PHE A 119 -2.95 -1.47 11.69
C PHE A 119 -3.15 0.04 11.74
N TYR A 120 -4.19 0.50 11.06
CA TYR A 120 -4.83 1.76 11.38
C TYR A 120 -5.81 1.58 12.55
N PHE A 121 -6.05 2.67 13.28
CA PHE A 121 -7.11 2.74 14.29
C PHE A 121 -8.22 3.67 13.80
N GLY A 122 -9.50 3.35 14.02
CA GLY A 122 -10.61 4.17 13.53
C GLY A 122 -11.07 5.25 14.53
N GLY A 123 -11.29 6.46 14.03
CA GLY A 123 -12.12 7.47 14.72
C GLY A 123 -13.61 7.24 14.45
N THR A 124 -14.47 7.59 15.41
CA THR A 124 -15.93 7.44 15.26
C THR A 124 -16.71 8.71 15.59
N ARG A 125 -17.94 8.78 15.10
CA ARG A 125 -18.90 9.86 15.42
C ARG A 125 -19.34 9.91 16.88
N PHE A 126 -18.94 8.94 17.69
CA PHE A 126 -19.25 8.88 19.12
C PHE A 126 -18.13 9.47 19.99
N ASP A 127 -17.18 10.18 19.37
CA ASP A 127 -16.07 10.85 20.04
C ASP A 127 -15.19 9.89 20.86
N ASN A 128 -14.71 8.83 20.21
CA ASN A 128 -13.82 7.83 20.82
C ASN A 128 -12.36 8.32 21.01
N HIS A 129 -12.11 9.62 21.15
CA HIS A 129 -10.77 10.20 21.25
C HIS A 129 -9.93 9.59 22.39
N ALA A 130 -10.56 9.18 23.50
CA ALA A 130 -9.88 8.49 24.59
C ALA A 130 -9.34 7.10 24.18
N GLU A 131 -10.07 6.35 23.34
CA GLU A 131 -9.59 5.08 22.78
C GLU A 131 -8.49 5.32 21.74
N VAL A 132 -8.65 6.35 20.90
CA VAL A 132 -7.63 6.80 19.94
C VAL A 132 -6.32 7.12 20.66
N GLN A 133 -6.38 7.85 21.77
CA GLN A 133 -5.18 8.21 22.53
C GLN A 133 -4.45 6.97 23.09
N LYS A 134 -5.18 5.95 23.55
CA LYS A 134 -4.60 4.69 24.03
C LYS A 134 -3.86 3.93 22.91
N ALA A 135 -4.41 3.95 21.69
CA ALA A 135 -3.85 3.22 20.55
C ALA A 135 -2.84 4.02 19.71
N ALA A 136 -2.71 5.34 19.92
CA ALA A 136 -1.98 6.25 19.04
C ALA A 136 -0.50 5.91 18.80
N LYS A 137 0.13 5.18 19.73
CA LYS A 137 1.53 4.73 19.60
C LYS A 137 1.67 3.31 19.05
N GLU A 138 0.57 2.60 18.91
CA GLU A 138 0.55 1.18 18.53
C GLU A 138 0.05 0.95 17.11
N THR A 139 -0.45 2.00 16.46
CA THR A 139 -0.98 1.98 15.10
C THR A 139 -0.24 2.98 14.21
N VAL A 140 -0.33 2.80 12.89
CA VAL A 140 0.39 3.65 11.92
C VAL A 140 -0.20 5.05 11.84
N ALA A 141 -1.52 5.17 11.96
CA ALA A 141 -2.28 6.40 12.06
C ALA A 141 -3.72 6.14 12.53
N THR A 142 -4.41 7.19 12.94
CA THR A 142 -5.86 7.18 13.12
C THR A 142 -6.55 7.47 11.79
N LYS A 143 -7.37 6.55 11.28
CA LYS A 143 -8.18 6.72 10.08
C LYS A 143 -9.50 7.42 10.41
N ILE A 144 -9.82 8.46 9.65
CA ILE A 144 -11.08 9.21 9.68
C ILE A 144 -11.70 9.19 8.28
N PHE A 145 -13.03 9.18 8.21
CA PHE A 145 -13.78 9.39 6.98
C PHE A 145 -14.57 10.70 7.08
N LEU A 146 -14.30 11.64 6.19
CA LEU A 146 -15.05 12.90 6.07
C LEU A 146 -16.16 12.82 5.02
N ASN A 147 -16.14 11.79 4.18
CA ASN A 147 -17.15 11.48 3.18
C ASN A 147 -17.70 10.06 3.44
N VAL A 148 -18.08 9.34 2.39
CA VAL A 148 -18.71 8.02 2.48
C VAL A 148 -17.89 7.06 3.34
N SER A 149 -18.55 6.40 4.30
CA SER A 149 -17.96 5.34 5.12
C SER A 149 -18.97 4.26 5.47
N THR A 150 -18.48 3.17 6.07
CA THR A 150 -19.31 2.11 6.64
C THR A 150 -19.46 2.31 8.15
N GLY A 151 -20.63 1.98 8.70
CA GLY A 151 -20.86 2.04 10.15
C GLY A 151 -20.72 3.44 10.75
N ASP A 152 -20.04 3.54 11.89
CA ASP A 152 -19.98 4.76 12.71
C ASP A 152 -18.73 5.65 12.48
N MET A 153 -17.99 5.43 11.39
CA MET A 153 -16.69 6.11 11.15
C MET A 153 -16.77 7.36 10.26
N LEU A 154 -17.94 7.69 9.70
CA LEU A 154 -18.20 9.01 9.11
C LEU A 154 -18.38 10.02 10.25
N ILE A 155 -17.57 11.08 10.27
CA ILE A 155 -17.59 12.10 11.32
C ILE A 155 -17.85 13.47 10.71
N GLU A 156 -19.01 14.06 11.02
CA GLU A 156 -19.43 15.38 10.52
C GLU A 156 -19.22 16.50 11.55
N ASP A 157 -19.26 16.19 12.86
CA ASP A 157 -19.12 17.19 13.94
C ASP A 157 -17.65 17.65 14.07
N ASP A 158 -17.42 18.94 13.84
CA ASP A 158 -16.09 19.56 13.88
C ASP A 158 -15.40 19.46 15.24
N ARG A 159 -16.15 19.44 16.34
CA ARG A 159 -15.58 19.29 17.69
C ARG A 159 -15.05 17.88 17.87
N ILE A 160 -15.79 16.88 17.39
CA ILE A 160 -15.36 15.47 17.43
C ILE A 160 -14.13 15.28 16.55
N LEU A 161 -14.12 15.84 15.34
CA LEU A 161 -12.94 15.83 14.46
C LEU A 161 -11.73 16.43 15.17
N GLU A 162 -11.87 17.62 15.76
CA GLU A 162 -10.76 18.26 16.48
C GLU A 162 -10.25 17.43 17.67
N ASN A 163 -11.16 16.84 18.46
CA ASN A 163 -10.80 15.96 19.58
C ASN A 163 -9.98 14.75 19.10
N ILE A 164 -10.44 14.07 18.05
CA ILE A 164 -9.75 12.91 17.48
C ILE A 164 -8.41 13.30 16.88
N PHE A 165 -8.32 14.42 16.15
CA PHE A 165 -7.05 14.93 15.64
C PHE A 165 -6.06 15.16 16.79
N ARG A 166 -6.47 15.86 17.86
CA ARG A 166 -5.63 16.13 19.03
C ARG A 166 -5.13 14.86 19.73
N ALA A 167 -5.98 13.84 19.84
CA ALA A 167 -5.64 12.55 20.43
C ALA A 167 -4.71 11.68 19.57
N SER A 168 -4.68 11.93 18.25
CA SER A 168 -3.93 11.11 17.29
C SER A 168 -2.44 11.46 17.25
N ASN A 169 -1.60 10.48 16.89
CA ASN A 169 -0.19 10.71 16.56
C ASN A 169 -0.02 11.20 15.11
N ARG A 170 -0.77 10.59 14.20
CA ARG A 170 -0.97 10.99 12.80
C ARG A 170 -2.43 10.71 12.44
N VAL A 171 -3.00 11.53 11.57
CA VAL A 171 -4.36 11.32 11.06
C VAL A 171 -4.29 10.96 9.58
N ALA A 172 -4.87 9.82 9.22
CA ALA A 172 -5.13 9.43 7.84
C ALA A 172 -6.60 9.70 7.50
N VAL A 173 -6.88 10.32 6.36
CA VAL A 173 -8.23 10.80 6.05
C VAL A 173 -8.66 10.29 4.68
N HIS A 174 -9.86 9.71 4.61
CA HIS A 174 -10.63 9.66 3.38
C HIS A 174 -11.37 10.99 3.24
N ALA A 175 -10.96 11.81 2.27
CA ALA A 175 -11.55 13.09 1.96
C ALA A 175 -11.69 13.23 0.44
N GLU A 176 -12.85 13.71 -0.02
CA GLU A 176 -13.12 14.04 -1.42
C GLU A 176 -13.36 15.55 -1.54
N GLU A 177 -12.82 16.16 -2.59
CA GLU A 177 -13.07 17.55 -2.97
C GLU A 177 -12.74 18.55 -1.84
N ASP A 178 -13.70 19.39 -1.44
CA ASP A 178 -13.50 20.44 -0.45
C ASP A 178 -13.20 19.89 0.97
N MET A 179 -13.46 18.60 1.22
CA MET A 179 -13.06 17.94 2.47
C MET A 179 -11.55 17.81 2.61
N VAL A 180 -10.79 17.82 1.51
CA VAL A 180 -9.33 17.85 1.53
C VAL A 180 -8.84 19.14 2.19
N ALA A 181 -9.39 20.28 1.79
CA ALA A 181 -9.08 21.57 2.40
C ALA A 181 -9.48 21.62 3.89
N LYS A 182 -10.64 21.06 4.25
CA LYS A 182 -11.07 20.93 5.65
C LYS A 182 -10.08 20.11 6.49
N ALA A 183 -9.64 18.96 5.99
CA ALA A 183 -8.66 18.11 6.68
C ALA A 183 -7.33 18.84 6.91
N ILE A 184 -6.84 19.59 5.90
CA ILE A 184 -5.63 20.41 5.99
C ILE A 184 -5.78 21.50 7.06
N GLN A 185 -6.94 22.19 7.11
CA GLN A 185 -7.20 23.20 8.13
C GLN A 185 -7.18 22.61 9.55
N LEU A 186 -7.78 21.44 9.75
CA LEU A 186 -7.75 20.72 11.03
C LEU A 186 -6.32 20.31 11.42
N ALA A 187 -5.54 19.80 10.47
CA ALA A 187 -4.15 19.44 10.68
C ALA A 187 -3.31 20.66 11.10
N ARG A 188 -3.49 21.79 10.42
CA ARG A 188 -2.84 23.06 10.77
C ARG A 188 -3.25 23.56 12.16
N LYS A 189 -4.55 23.53 12.49
CA LYS A 189 -5.09 23.97 13.79
C LYS A 189 -4.57 23.12 14.95
N THR A 190 -4.46 21.81 14.73
CA THR A 190 -4.06 20.85 15.78
C THR A 190 -2.56 20.52 15.78
N LYS A 191 -1.82 20.98 14.76
CA LYS A 191 -0.40 20.68 14.53
C LYS A 191 -0.12 19.19 14.46
N LYS A 192 -0.97 18.46 13.74
CA LYS A 192 -0.87 17.00 13.59
C LYS A 192 -0.47 16.65 12.16
N PRO A 193 0.43 15.67 11.97
CA PRO A 193 0.71 15.13 10.64
C PRO A 193 -0.57 14.60 9.99
N LEU A 194 -0.82 15.02 8.75
CA LEU A 194 -1.96 14.61 7.95
C LEU A 194 -1.51 13.72 6.80
N TYR A 195 -2.25 12.63 6.58
CA TYR A 195 -2.07 11.74 5.44
C TYR A 195 -3.41 11.64 4.70
N LEU A 196 -3.46 12.18 3.49
CA LEU A 196 -4.65 12.13 2.64
C LEU A 196 -4.60 10.87 1.79
N CYS A 197 -5.57 9.99 1.98
CA CYS A 197 -5.66 8.73 1.23
C CYS A 197 -6.15 8.96 -0.20
N HIS A 198 -5.73 8.08 -1.13
CA HIS A 198 -6.30 7.86 -2.48
C HIS A 198 -6.84 9.11 -3.19
N ILE A 199 -6.01 10.15 -3.34
CA ILE A 199 -6.33 11.38 -4.08
C ILE A 199 -6.68 11.04 -5.53
N SER A 200 -7.74 11.63 -6.06
CA SER A 200 -8.29 11.25 -7.38
C SER A 200 -8.53 12.42 -8.33
N LEU A 201 -8.52 13.67 -7.84
CA LEU A 201 -8.83 14.86 -8.64
C LEU A 201 -7.64 15.82 -8.76
N GLU A 202 -7.49 16.46 -9.91
CA GLU A 202 -6.48 17.50 -10.13
C GLU A 202 -6.61 18.66 -9.12
N LYS A 203 -7.84 19.11 -8.85
CA LYS A 203 -8.13 20.21 -7.90
C LYS A 203 -7.61 19.92 -6.49
N GLU A 204 -7.61 18.65 -6.06
CA GLU A 204 -7.16 18.25 -4.72
C GLU A 204 -5.64 18.43 -4.56
N LEU A 205 -4.89 18.31 -5.66
CA LEU A 205 -3.43 18.46 -5.69
C LEU A 205 -3.00 19.89 -5.40
N GLU A 206 -3.80 20.88 -5.79
CA GLU A 206 -3.54 22.30 -5.49
C GLU A 206 -3.55 22.54 -3.99
N TYR A 207 -4.54 22.00 -3.27
CA TYR A 207 -4.61 22.10 -1.81
C TYR A 207 -3.41 21.46 -1.12
N ILE A 208 -2.97 20.28 -1.59
CA ILE A 208 -1.81 19.59 -1.01
C ILE A 208 -0.53 20.39 -1.24
N ARG A 209 -0.32 20.88 -2.46
CA ARG A 209 0.84 21.70 -2.81
C ARG A 209 0.91 22.96 -1.96
N GLU A 210 -0.18 23.72 -1.89
CA GLU A 210 -0.24 24.95 -1.09
C GLU A 210 0.01 24.67 0.40
N ALA A 211 -0.56 23.59 0.93
CA ALA A 211 -0.33 23.20 2.32
C ALA A 211 1.14 22.86 2.61
N LYS A 212 1.80 22.14 1.69
CA LYS A 212 3.24 21.85 1.78
C LYS A 212 4.08 23.13 1.72
N GLU A 213 3.77 24.05 0.80
CA GLU A 213 4.44 25.36 0.69
C GLU A 213 4.27 26.21 1.95
N MET A 214 3.13 26.10 2.63
CA MET A 214 2.86 26.73 3.92
C MET A 214 3.50 26.02 5.13
N GLY A 215 4.24 24.93 4.91
CA GLY A 215 4.92 24.17 5.96
C GLY A 215 4.00 23.27 6.79
N VAL A 216 2.79 22.97 6.32
CA VAL A 216 1.92 21.96 6.95
C VAL A 216 2.52 20.58 6.67
N GLU A 217 2.66 19.75 7.71
CA GLU A 217 3.07 18.35 7.55
C GLU A 217 1.91 17.52 6.98
N VAL A 218 1.78 17.55 5.65
CA VAL A 218 0.76 16.83 4.89
C VAL A 218 1.42 15.91 3.85
N TYR A 219 0.85 14.72 3.71
CA TYR A 219 1.24 13.72 2.73
C TYR A 219 0.04 13.31 1.88
N GLY A 220 0.27 13.02 0.60
CA GLY A 220 -0.76 12.56 -0.33
C GLY A 220 -0.46 11.15 -0.84
N GLU A 221 -1.48 10.30 -0.83
CA GLU A 221 -1.47 8.96 -1.44
C GLU A 221 -2.27 8.97 -2.73
N VAL A 222 -1.85 8.18 -3.71
CA VAL A 222 -2.68 7.84 -4.88
C VAL A 222 -2.65 6.33 -5.11
N THR A 223 -3.71 5.80 -5.73
CA THR A 223 -3.82 4.37 -6.02
C THR A 223 -3.45 4.05 -7.47
N PRO A 224 -3.02 2.81 -7.78
CA PRO A 224 -2.80 2.42 -9.16
C PRO A 224 -4.08 2.51 -10.00
N HIS A 225 -5.27 2.26 -9.45
CA HIS A 225 -6.51 2.37 -10.23
C HIS A 225 -6.85 3.83 -10.57
N HIS A 226 -6.55 4.81 -9.71
CA HIS A 226 -6.69 6.23 -10.05
C HIS A 226 -5.61 6.75 -11.03
N LEU A 227 -4.51 6.01 -11.22
CA LEU A 227 -3.46 6.34 -12.18
C LEU A 227 -3.67 5.71 -13.56
N PHE A 228 -4.24 4.50 -13.61
CA PHE A 228 -4.34 3.70 -14.83
C PHE A 228 -5.76 3.56 -15.38
N LEU A 229 -6.79 3.78 -14.56
CA LEU A 229 -8.19 3.67 -14.97
C LEU A 229 -8.88 5.02 -14.82
N ASN A 230 -9.92 5.25 -15.62
CA ASN A 230 -10.75 6.44 -15.59
C ASN A 230 -12.23 6.11 -15.79
N GLU A 231 -13.06 7.15 -15.82
CA GLU A 231 -14.50 7.01 -16.04
C GLU A 231 -14.85 6.35 -17.38
N GLU A 232 -14.05 6.49 -18.43
CA GLU A 232 -14.30 5.82 -19.72
C GLU A 232 -14.17 4.29 -19.58
N ASP A 233 -13.17 3.82 -18.83
CA ASP A 233 -13.01 2.39 -18.51
C ASP A 233 -14.19 1.86 -17.69
N ARG A 234 -14.69 2.68 -16.75
CA ARG A 234 -15.86 2.35 -15.93
C ARG A 234 -17.15 2.28 -16.74
N GLU A 235 -17.35 3.19 -17.68
CA GLU A 235 -18.61 3.26 -18.46
C GLU A 235 -18.58 2.38 -19.72
N GLN A 236 -17.52 1.60 -19.94
CA GLN A 236 -17.35 0.78 -21.15
C GLN A 236 -18.46 -0.27 -21.31
N THR A 237 -18.87 -0.92 -20.22
CA THR A 237 -19.91 -1.97 -20.20
C THR A 237 -20.72 -1.90 -18.90
N GLU A 238 -21.91 -2.51 -18.87
CA GLU A 238 -22.68 -2.65 -17.63
C GLU A 238 -21.90 -3.42 -16.53
N GLU A 239 -21.05 -4.37 -16.91
CA GLU A 239 -20.22 -5.11 -15.95
C GLU A 239 -19.12 -4.24 -15.35
N THR A 240 -18.34 -3.54 -16.19
CA THR A 240 -17.27 -2.64 -15.73
C THR A 240 -17.83 -1.49 -14.89
N LYS A 241 -19.02 -0.99 -15.23
CA LYS A 241 -19.75 0.00 -14.44
C LYS A 241 -20.04 -0.46 -13.03
N LEU A 242 -20.29 -1.75 -12.84
CA LEU A 242 -20.53 -2.33 -11.52
C LEU A 242 -19.22 -2.68 -10.81
N PHE A 243 -18.26 -3.26 -11.52
CA PHE A 243 -17.02 -3.82 -10.97
C PHE A 243 -16.01 -2.73 -10.59
N LEU A 244 -15.88 -1.67 -11.39
CA LEU A 244 -14.92 -0.59 -11.16
C LEU A 244 -15.42 0.50 -10.21
N ARG A 245 -16.55 0.29 -9.52
CA ARG A 245 -17.03 1.20 -8.46
C ARG A 245 -16.06 1.21 -7.28
N THR A 246 -15.54 2.39 -6.99
CA THR A 246 -14.67 2.69 -5.85
C THR A 246 -14.95 4.11 -5.33
N LYS A 247 -14.44 4.44 -4.14
CA LYS A 247 -14.51 5.79 -3.56
C LYS A 247 -13.11 6.20 -3.10
N PRO A 248 -12.56 7.33 -3.58
CA PRO A 248 -13.15 8.27 -4.54
C PRO A 248 -13.36 7.63 -5.92
N GLU A 249 -14.37 8.07 -6.67
CA GLU A 249 -14.66 7.48 -7.98
C GLU A 249 -13.52 7.66 -8.97
N LEU A 250 -13.42 6.76 -9.95
CA LEU A 250 -12.59 7.00 -11.12
C LEU A 250 -13.04 8.28 -11.82
N LYS A 251 -12.08 9.16 -12.12
CA LYS A 251 -12.30 10.49 -12.69
C LYS A 251 -11.88 10.52 -14.16
N THR A 252 -11.65 11.70 -14.71
CA THR A 252 -11.32 11.85 -16.12
C THR A 252 -9.89 11.40 -16.41
N LYS A 253 -9.57 11.15 -17.68
CA LYS A 253 -8.19 10.93 -18.12
C LYS A 253 -7.26 12.10 -17.81
N LYS A 254 -7.79 13.34 -17.83
CA LYS A 254 -7.05 14.54 -17.43
C LYS A 254 -6.61 14.46 -15.97
N ASP A 255 -7.48 13.96 -15.09
CA ASP A 255 -7.13 13.73 -13.69
C ASP A 255 -6.03 12.68 -13.56
N ASN A 256 -6.07 11.57 -14.32
CA ASN A 256 -4.96 10.60 -14.33
C ASN A 256 -3.62 11.28 -14.68
N GLU A 257 -3.59 12.11 -15.73
CA GLU A 257 -2.38 12.82 -16.15
C GLU A 257 -1.85 13.80 -15.08
N ALA A 258 -2.76 14.49 -14.39
CA ALA A 258 -2.41 15.38 -13.28
C ALA A 258 -1.83 14.59 -12.09
N LEU A 259 -2.42 13.44 -11.74
CA LEU A 259 -1.95 12.56 -10.68
C LEU A 259 -0.55 12.01 -10.98
N TRP A 260 -0.29 11.58 -12.23
CA TRP A 260 1.06 11.15 -12.65
C TRP A 260 2.09 12.26 -12.50
N LYS A 261 1.78 13.48 -12.95
CA LYS A 261 2.68 14.65 -12.78
C LYS A 261 2.90 14.95 -11.30
N ALA A 262 1.87 14.91 -10.48
CA ALA A 262 1.98 15.15 -9.05
C ALA A 262 2.83 14.09 -8.33
N LEU A 263 2.73 12.82 -8.75
CA LEU A 263 3.60 11.75 -8.26
C LEU A 263 5.06 11.98 -8.69
N GLN A 264 5.28 12.37 -9.94
CA GLN A 264 6.60 12.67 -10.51
C GLN A 264 7.28 13.84 -9.79
N TYR A 265 6.55 14.92 -9.52
CA TYR A 265 7.07 16.14 -8.90
C TYR A 265 7.03 16.15 -7.36
N GLY A 266 6.63 15.05 -6.72
CA GLY A 266 6.66 14.94 -5.26
C GLY A 266 5.51 15.66 -4.52
N ILE A 267 4.45 16.05 -5.23
CA ILE A 267 3.21 16.53 -4.60
C ILE A 267 2.52 15.35 -3.91
N LEU A 268 2.46 14.19 -4.57
CA LEU A 268 2.03 12.92 -3.98
C LEU A 268 3.26 12.13 -3.52
N ASP A 269 3.14 11.48 -2.37
CA ASP A 269 4.26 10.92 -1.62
C ASP A 269 4.32 9.39 -1.71
N THR A 270 3.17 8.73 -1.77
CA THR A 270 3.05 7.27 -1.67
C THR A 270 2.07 6.68 -2.66
N ILE A 271 2.27 5.40 -2.96
CA ILE A 271 1.26 4.55 -3.55
C ILE A 271 0.65 3.67 -2.45
N GLY A 272 -0.68 3.68 -2.35
CA GLY A 272 -1.46 2.71 -1.57
C GLY A 272 -2.50 2.08 -2.49
N THR A 273 -2.76 0.77 -2.36
CA THR A 273 -3.57 0.10 -3.39
C THR A 273 -5.06 0.25 -3.17
N ASP A 274 -5.46 0.56 -1.93
CA ASP A 274 -6.84 0.47 -1.46
C ASP A 274 -7.43 -0.90 -1.86
N HIS A 275 -6.64 -1.96 -1.65
CA HIS A 275 -7.07 -3.32 -1.93
C HIS A 275 -8.29 -3.64 -1.07
N ALA A 276 -9.46 -3.64 -1.70
CA ALA A 276 -10.75 -3.72 -1.05
C ALA A 276 -11.65 -4.73 -1.77
N PRO A 277 -11.40 -6.04 -1.62
CA PRO A 277 -12.10 -7.06 -2.40
C PRO A 277 -13.58 -7.16 -2.05
N HIS A 278 -14.38 -7.50 -3.05
CA HIS A 278 -15.79 -7.86 -2.99
C HIS A 278 -16.04 -9.00 -3.97
N LEU A 279 -16.95 -9.92 -3.65
CA LEU A 279 -17.33 -10.95 -4.63
C LEU A 279 -18.02 -10.28 -5.83
N LEU A 280 -17.81 -10.80 -7.05
CA LEU A 280 -18.49 -10.27 -8.24
C LEU A 280 -20.02 -10.30 -8.10
N GLU A 281 -20.56 -11.35 -7.47
CA GLU A 281 -21.99 -11.45 -7.19
C GLU A 281 -22.47 -10.36 -6.21
N GLU A 282 -21.64 -9.95 -5.25
CA GLU A 282 -21.97 -8.80 -4.40
C GLU A 282 -21.92 -7.48 -5.19
N LYS A 283 -20.96 -7.33 -6.11
CA LYS A 283 -20.88 -6.17 -7.00
C LYS A 283 -22.11 -6.09 -7.90
N LYS A 284 -22.67 -7.22 -8.36
CA LYS A 284 -23.91 -7.25 -9.16
C LYS A 284 -25.16 -6.99 -8.31
N ALA A 285 -25.22 -7.53 -7.10
CA ALA A 285 -26.44 -7.53 -6.29
C ALA A 285 -26.64 -6.25 -5.44
N LYS A 286 -25.56 -5.55 -5.06
CA LYS A 286 -25.64 -4.40 -4.15
C LYS A 286 -24.61 -3.32 -4.47
N LEU A 287 -24.89 -2.11 -4.02
CA LEU A 287 -23.95 -1.00 -4.09
C LEU A 287 -22.75 -1.29 -3.17
N THR A 288 -21.59 -1.48 -3.79
CA THR A 288 -20.33 -1.80 -3.10
C THR A 288 -19.17 -1.05 -3.76
N PHE A 289 -18.27 -0.55 -2.92
CA PHE A 289 -17.10 0.24 -3.33
C PHE A 289 -15.82 -0.52 -2.95
N GLY A 290 -14.89 -0.59 -3.90
CA GLY A 290 -13.60 -1.25 -3.72
C GLY A 290 -13.36 -2.35 -4.74
N MET A 291 -12.07 -2.60 -4.96
CA MET A 291 -11.53 -3.55 -5.93
C MET A 291 -10.28 -4.22 -5.32
N PRO A 292 -9.99 -5.49 -5.66
CA PRO A 292 -8.69 -6.08 -5.35
C PRO A 292 -7.59 -5.44 -6.21
N SER A 293 -6.51 -4.94 -5.62
CA SER A 293 -5.40 -4.29 -6.36
C SER A 293 -3.99 -4.69 -5.92
N VAL A 294 -3.78 -5.05 -4.64
CA VAL A 294 -2.46 -5.35 -4.04
C VAL A 294 -1.53 -6.21 -4.91
N GLU A 295 -2.08 -7.26 -5.50
CA GLU A 295 -1.38 -8.31 -6.21
C GLU A 295 -0.69 -7.87 -7.51
N HIS A 296 -1.22 -6.82 -8.15
CA HIS A 296 -0.74 -6.32 -9.46
C HIS A 296 -0.21 -4.89 -9.36
N SER A 297 -0.12 -4.35 -8.14
CA SER A 297 0.24 -2.95 -7.91
C SER A 297 1.63 -2.61 -8.44
N LEU A 298 2.65 -3.39 -8.11
CA LEU A 298 4.00 -3.21 -8.64
C LEU A 298 4.06 -3.41 -10.15
N GLU A 299 3.41 -4.46 -10.66
CA GLU A 299 3.38 -4.78 -12.10
C GLU A 299 2.78 -3.64 -12.93
N MET A 300 1.71 -3.02 -12.44
CA MET A 300 1.11 -1.86 -13.07
C MET A 300 1.97 -0.61 -12.88
N MET A 301 2.49 -0.34 -11.68
CA MET A 301 3.34 0.84 -11.48
C MET A 301 4.64 0.78 -12.30
N TRP A 302 5.21 -0.41 -12.54
CA TRP A 302 6.34 -0.61 -13.45
C TRP A 302 5.98 -0.31 -14.91
N LYS A 303 4.74 -0.56 -15.33
CA LYS A 303 4.25 -0.13 -16.64
C LYS A 303 4.32 1.40 -16.77
N GLY A 304 3.98 2.12 -15.71
CA GLY A 304 4.14 3.57 -15.63
C GLY A 304 5.60 4.02 -15.80
N VAL A 305 6.56 3.24 -15.30
CA VAL A 305 8.00 3.48 -15.55
C VAL A 305 8.34 3.33 -17.04
N GLN A 306 7.89 2.25 -17.66
CA GLN A 306 8.14 1.98 -19.08
C GLN A 306 7.49 3.00 -20.01
N GLU A 307 6.33 3.52 -19.62
CA GLU A 307 5.64 4.61 -20.31
C GLU A 307 6.24 6.00 -20.02
N GLY A 308 7.34 6.07 -19.25
CA GLY A 308 8.06 7.30 -18.94
C GLY A 308 7.33 8.24 -17.98
N LYS A 309 6.35 7.75 -17.21
CA LYS A 309 5.60 8.55 -16.23
C LYS A 309 6.42 8.87 -14.99
N ILE A 310 7.21 7.91 -14.51
CA ILE A 310 8.14 8.03 -13.37
C ILE A 310 9.40 7.22 -13.64
N THR A 311 10.48 7.48 -12.91
CA THR A 311 11.71 6.67 -12.99
C THR A 311 11.65 5.46 -12.04
N VAL A 312 12.54 4.48 -12.20
CA VAL A 312 12.65 3.34 -11.25
C VAL A 312 13.02 3.85 -9.84
N SER A 313 13.90 4.84 -9.73
CA SER A 313 14.21 5.51 -8.45
C SER A 313 12.95 6.09 -7.81
N ARG A 314 12.12 6.78 -8.60
CA ARG A 314 10.88 7.37 -8.07
C ARG A 314 9.86 6.29 -7.68
N LEU A 315 9.78 5.20 -8.42
CA LEU A 315 8.97 4.03 -8.06
C LEU A 315 9.37 3.48 -6.70
N GLN A 316 10.67 3.26 -6.48
CA GLN A 316 11.23 2.80 -5.20
C GLN A 316 10.93 3.79 -4.06
N GLU A 317 11.04 5.09 -4.32
CA GLU A 317 10.69 6.11 -3.32
C GLU A 317 9.23 6.00 -2.89
N VAL A 318 8.28 5.99 -3.82
CA VAL A 318 6.84 6.09 -3.48
C VAL A 318 6.24 4.78 -2.99
N MET A 319 6.84 3.64 -3.31
CA MET A 319 6.35 2.31 -2.90
C MET A 319 7.14 1.68 -1.75
N CYS A 320 8.34 2.20 -1.41
CA CYS A 320 9.20 1.62 -0.39
C CYS A 320 9.70 2.65 0.62
N GLU A 321 10.45 3.66 0.17
CA GLU A 321 11.17 4.58 1.07
C GLU A 321 10.24 5.57 1.79
N ASN A 322 9.34 6.22 1.04
CA ASN A 322 8.39 7.18 1.57
C ASN A 322 7.39 6.52 2.51
N PRO A 323 6.77 5.36 2.20
CA PRO A 323 5.97 4.61 3.17
C PRO A 323 6.71 4.37 4.49
N ALA A 324 7.95 3.84 4.44
CA ALA A 324 8.73 3.58 5.64
C ALA A 324 9.04 4.87 6.42
N LYS A 325 9.47 5.94 5.73
CA LYS A 325 9.82 7.23 6.35
C LYS A 325 8.60 7.92 6.98
N ILE A 326 7.51 8.03 6.22
CA ILE A 326 6.28 8.69 6.67
C ILE A 326 5.73 7.95 7.88
N PHE A 327 5.57 6.62 7.79
CA PHE A 327 4.94 5.86 8.86
C PHE A 327 5.89 5.45 10.00
N GLY A 328 7.19 5.73 9.87
CA GLY A 328 8.18 5.49 10.91
C GLY A 328 8.57 4.01 11.05
N LEU A 329 8.54 3.25 9.96
CA LEU A 329 8.95 1.85 9.97
C LEU A 329 10.48 1.76 10.01
N LYS A 330 11.03 1.31 11.13
CA LYS A 330 12.48 1.16 11.25
C LYS A 330 12.96 0.00 10.38
N LYS A 331 14.13 0.15 9.76
CA LYS A 331 14.84 -0.92 9.03
C LYS A 331 14.06 -1.54 7.85
N LYS A 332 13.06 -0.84 7.30
CA LYS A 332 12.30 -1.25 6.11
C LYS A 332 12.41 -0.23 4.98
N GLY A 333 12.02 -0.65 3.77
CA GLY A 333 11.85 0.23 2.60
C GLY A 333 13.13 0.59 1.85
N LYS A 334 14.30 0.04 2.23
CA LYS A 334 15.59 0.27 1.55
C LYS A 334 16.45 -0.98 1.55
N ILE A 335 17.21 -1.20 0.48
CA ILE A 335 18.31 -2.17 0.44
C ILE A 335 19.54 -1.48 1.05
N ALA A 336 19.76 -1.66 2.35
CA ALA A 336 20.85 -1.03 3.08
C ALA A 336 21.32 -1.91 4.24
N VAL A 337 22.62 -1.87 4.56
CA VAL A 337 23.21 -2.73 5.60
C VAL A 337 22.47 -2.57 6.93
N GLY A 338 22.08 -3.70 7.54
CA GLY A 338 21.34 -3.77 8.80
C GLY A 338 19.82 -3.62 8.70
N TYR A 339 19.29 -3.27 7.52
CA TYR A 339 17.86 -3.29 7.24
C TYR A 339 17.38 -4.74 7.11
N ASP A 340 16.09 -4.96 7.39
CA ASP A 340 15.46 -6.26 7.17
C ASP A 340 15.53 -6.60 5.68
N ALA A 341 15.91 -7.84 5.36
CA ALA A 341 16.09 -8.32 3.99
C ALA A 341 14.73 -8.62 3.32
N ASP A 342 13.95 -7.55 3.15
CA ASP A 342 12.69 -7.52 2.43
C ASP A 342 12.97 -7.00 1.02
N PHE A 343 12.81 -7.84 -0.01
CA PHE A 343 13.04 -7.44 -1.40
C PHE A 343 12.21 -8.26 -2.38
N VAL A 344 12.08 -7.74 -3.59
CA VAL A 344 11.40 -8.38 -4.71
C VAL A 344 12.33 -8.42 -5.92
N ILE A 345 12.31 -9.54 -6.64
CA ILE A 345 12.99 -9.72 -7.92
C ILE A 345 11.94 -9.65 -9.03
N VAL A 346 12.15 -8.77 -10.01
CA VAL A 346 11.22 -8.58 -11.13
C VAL A 346 11.89 -8.74 -12.50
N ASP A 347 11.18 -9.37 -13.42
CA ASP A 347 11.50 -9.37 -14.84
C ASP A 347 10.77 -8.23 -15.54
N GLU A 348 11.50 -7.20 -15.93
CA GLU A 348 10.96 -6.04 -16.65
C GLU A 348 10.62 -6.33 -18.12
N THR A 349 11.03 -7.48 -18.66
CA THR A 349 10.83 -7.83 -20.07
C THR A 349 9.52 -8.60 -20.32
N ASP A 350 8.87 -9.07 -19.25
CA ASP A 350 7.58 -9.71 -19.33
C ASP A 350 6.46 -8.65 -19.35
N HIS A 351 5.86 -8.49 -20.53
CA HIS A 351 4.70 -7.60 -20.78
C HIS A 351 3.43 -8.39 -21.11
N SER A 352 3.34 -9.63 -20.64
CA SER A 352 2.15 -10.46 -20.86
C SER A 352 0.89 -9.83 -20.25
N GLU A 353 -0.25 -10.18 -20.82
CA GLU A 353 -1.53 -9.76 -20.26
C GLU A 353 -1.79 -10.44 -18.91
N ILE A 354 -2.40 -9.69 -17.99
CA ILE A 354 -2.84 -10.23 -16.70
C ILE A 354 -4.04 -11.15 -16.94
N GLN A 355 -3.92 -12.40 -16.48
CA GLN A 355 -4.89 -13.46 -16.71
C GLN A 355 -5.78 -13.70 -15.49
N GLN A 356 -6.93 -14.33 -15.72
CA GLN A 356 -7.90 -14.61 -14.66
C GLN A 356 -7.43 -15.75 -13.75
N GLU A 357 -6.67 -16.69 -14.29
CA GLU A 357 -6.22 -17.92 -13.62
C GLU A 357 -5.03 -17.70 -12.68
N GLU A 358 -4.33 -16.56 -12.80
CA GLU A 358 -3.20 -16.23 -11.93
C GLU A 358 -3.61 -15.49 -10.64
N ILE A 359 -4.87 -15.07 -10.52
CA ILE A 359 -5.35 -14.24 -9.40
C ILE A 359 -5.36 -15.06 -8.10
N ILE A 360 -4.59 -14.59 -7.11
CA ILE A 360 -4.45 -15.20 -5.78
C ILE A 360 -5.51 -14.67 -4.79
N SER A 361 -5.95 -13.42 -4.93
CA SER A 361 -7.03 -12.85 -4.12
C SER A 361 -8.23 -13.78 -4.05
N LYS A 362 -8.83 -13.95 -2.86
CA LYS A 362 -9.93 -14.91 -2.63
C LYS A 362 -11.17 -14.62 -3.47
N THR A 363 -11.39 -13.36 -3.85
CA THR A 363 -12.49 -13.00 -4.75
C THR A 363 -12.26 -13.43 -6.20
N ALA A 364 -11.03 -13.84 -6.55
CA ALA A 364 -10.63 -14.33 -7.85
C ALA A 364 -11.08 -13.42 -8.99
N TRP A 365 -10.76 -12.12 -8.91
CA TRP A 365 -10.87 -11.18 -10.03
C TRP A 365 -9.91 -10.01 -9.79
N SER A 366 -9.65 -9.21 -10.83
CA SER A 366 -8.81 -8.01 -10.78
C SER A 366 -9.35 -6.96 -11.75
N PRO A 367 -9.22 -5.65 -11.45
CA PRO A 367 -9.57 -4.59 -12.41
C PRO A 367 -8.56 -4.50 -13.56
N TYR A 368 -7.45 -5.22 -13.50
CA TYR A 368 -6.37 -5.18 -14.51
C TYR A 368 -6.36 -6.39 -15.44
N ILE A 369 -7.37 -7.26 -15.41
CA ILE A 369 -7.48 -8.40 -16.34
C ILE A 369 -7.38 -7.90 -17.80
N LYS A 370 -6.60 -8.60 -18.63
CA LYS A 370 -6.23 -8.25 -20.02
C LYS A 370 -5.37 -7.00 -20.19
N GLN A 371 -5.04 -6.28 -19.11
CA GLN A 371 -4.01 -5.24 -19.19
C GLN A 371 -2.64 -5.90 -19.32
N LYS A 372 -1.78 -5.34 -20.17
CA LYS A 372 -0.36 -5.72 -20.21
C LYS A 372 0.32 -5.22 -18.94
N ARG A 373 1.01 -6.12 -18.24
CA ARG A 373 1.88 -5.78 -17.11
C ARG A 373 3.14 -5.04 -17.58
N GLY A 374 3.75 -4.26 -16.70
CA GLY A 374 5.05 -3.64 -16.98
C GLY A 374 6.23 -4.53 -16.60
N CYS A 375 6.05 -5.40 -15.59
CA CYS A 375 7.00 -6.42 -15.22
C CYS A 375 6.26 -7.63 -14.67
N LYS A 376 6.99 -8.73 -14.47
CA LYS A 376 6.52 -9.88 -13.70
C LYS A 376 7.30 -10.03 -12.40
N VAL A 377 6.59 -10.24 -11.30
CA VAL A 377 7.22 -10.61 -10.03
C VAL A 377 7.69 -12.06 -10.11
N LEU A 378 8.99 -12.29 -9.97
CA LEU A 378 9.60 -13.62 -10.01
C LEU A 378 9.76 -14.20 -8.61
N THR A 379 10.20 -13.37 -7.68
CA THR A 379 10.55 -13.79 -6.31
C THR A 379 10.26 -12.67 -5.32
N THR A 380 9.65 -13.02 -4.19
CA THR A 380 9.44 -12.10 -3.06
C THR A 380 10.08 -12.71 -1.83
N VAL A 381 10.95 -11.94 -1.19
CA VAL A 381 11.70 -12.33 0.01
C VAL A 381 11.29 -11.44 1.17
N LEU A 382 10.96 -12.06 2.30
CA LEU A 382 10.62 -11.37 3.55
C LEU A 382 11.65 -11.79 4.59
N ARG A 383 12.38 -10.84 5.17
CA ARG A 383 13.39 -11.06 6.21
C ARG A 383 14.32 -12.22 5.87
N GLY A 384 14.82 -12.24 4.63
CA GLY A 384 15.75 -13.24 4.10
C GLY A 384 15.17 -14.60 3.74
N GLU A 385 13.86 -14.83 3.89
CA GLU A 385 13.21 -16.08 3.47
C GLU A 385 12.38 -15.88 2.21
N ILE A 386 12.48 -16.83 1.28
CA ILE A 386 11.70 -16.84 0.04
C ILE A 386 10.24 -17.12 0.37
N MET A 387 9.39 -16.10 0.19
CA MET A 387 7.95 -16.17 0.45
C MET A 387 7.14 -16.48 -0.81
N TYR A 388 7.66 -16.13 -1.97
CA TYR A 388 7.13 -16.50 -3.27
C TYR A 388 8.27 -16.69 -4.26
N GLN A 389 8.19 -17.75 -5.06
CA GLN A 389 9.10 -17.99 -6.18
C GLN A 389 8.42 -18.90 -7.21
N GLU A 390 8.31 -18.44 -8.45
CA GLU A 390 7.80 -19.23 -9.59
C GLU A 390 6.47 -19.96 -9.29
N GLY A 391 5.51 -19.27 -8.67
CA GLY A 391 4.20 -19.84 -8.35
C GLY A 391 4.13 -20.66 -7.04
N LYS A 392 5.26 -20.88 -6.36
CA LYS A 392 5.31 -21.53 -5.05
C LYS A 392 5.34 -20.50 -3.93
N PHE A 393 4.74 -20.82 -2.80
CA PHE A 393 4.69 -19.95 -1.62
C PHE A 393 5.39 -20.61 -0.44
N GLY A 394 6.08 -19.80 0.36
CA GLY A 394 6.63 -20.19 1.65
C GLY A 394 5.58 -20.23 2.76
N GLU A 395 5.99 -20.64 3.96
CA GLU A 395 5.10 -20.71 5.14
C GLU A 395 4.79 -19.32 5.73
N LYS A 396 3.61 -19.18 6.33
CA LYS A 396 3.18 -17.93 6.98
C LYS A 396 4.17 -17.52 8.06
N ARG A 397 4.68 -16.28 7.98
CA ARG A 397 5.66 -15.75 8.94
C ARG A 397 5.55 -14.24 9.19
N GLY A 398 4.51 -13.62 8.66
CA GLY A 398 4.27 -12.19 8.82
C GLY A 398 4.13 -11.80 10.28
N ARG A 399 4.77 -10.71 10.68
CA ARG A 399 4.66 -10.13 12.03
C ARG A 399 4.11 -8.71 11.98
N GLU A 400 3.52 -8.29 13.10
CA GLU A 400 3.13 -6.90 13.28
C GLU A 400 4.37 -6.00 13.35
N ILE A 401 4.32 -4.87 12.65
CA ILE A 401 5.32 -3.82 12.69
C ILE A 401 4.84 -2.75 13.65
N LEU A 402 5.43 -2.72 14.84
CA LEU A 402 5.16 -1.67 15.82
C LEU A 402 6.05 -0.47 15.53
N LYS A 403 5.44 0.72 15.47
CA LYS A 403 6.10 1.99 15.09
C LYS A 403 7.32 2.35 15.96
N TYR A 404 7.41 1.81 17.19
CA TYR A 404 8.45 2.16 18.16
C TYR A 404 9.46 1.05 18.45
N ASP A 405 9.36 -0.12 17.82
CA ASP A 405 10.29 -1.24 18.02
C ASP A 405 11.55 -1.14 17.14
#